data_AF-A0AAN6PUB4-F1
#
_entry.id   AF-A0AAN6PUB4-F1
#
_cell.length_a   1.000
_cell.length_b   1.000
_cell.length_c   1.000
_cell.angle_alpha   90.00
_cell.angle_beta   90.00
_cell.angle_gamma   90.00
#
_symmetry.space_group_name_H-M   'P 1'
#
loop_
_entity.id
_entity.type
_entity.pdbx_description
1 polymer ?
#
loop_
_entity_poly.entity_id
_entity_poly.type
_entity_poly.pdbx_seq_one_letter_code
_entity_poly.pdbx_strand_id
1 'polypeptide(L)'
;MGPKPTITDFLSFVESGEEDVLPETPHLSTSLHAPISLSLTTLPYPIRFTVRRLAKGDTTDSRPCVFRFNPSLDAFSPDGLILLRHVWARGSDSLLEPVLVDHGHNADGNPASQDNDSQFFWELAAPGDEVSVTGTLPEKYYRAMGCDCYVYTLLLPGKGNVLWDWGTAQEHVGGDLKAGGVGKLVVPGGARVTFAASYFGEYRTEIPPWLKKLSPVEPTDRVPGAPYFTVAVKGSTIVKSYDHITVTLGFTYHGVTGVDGSLEEGTATPVTFHSWAFTGSNGFTPQVQRRRGGSESDWEDCEILENYGCSWNIYDEPDVEVYVGQRDDEFASLRLGESWTTTEHLHDHLDISLPRDSTPGDRFRYRVMRSGADWWDWGSMEEHRETAVMLPCFIKANVTCPKNNGGRPKLVVPASEWFEFTLAE
;
A
#
# COMPACT_ATOMS: atom_id res chain seq x y z
N MET A 1 -14.49 -27.49 -13.29
CA MET A 1 -14.51 -26.01 -13.36
C MET A 1 -13.42 -25.59 -14.33
N GLY A 2 -13.77 -24.92 -15.42
CA GLY A 2 -12.76 -24.42 -16.36
C GLY A 2 -11.93 -23.30 -15.73
N PRO A 3 -10.71 -23.04 -16.23
CA PRO A 3 -9.91 -21.91 -15.77
C PRO A 3 -10.65 -20.60 -16.03
N LYS A 4 -10.79 -19.75 -15.01
CA LYS A 4 -11.31 -18.38 -15.18
C LYS A 4 -10.34 -17.61 -16.08
N PRO A 5 -10.84 -16.82 -17.06
CA PRO A 5 -9.98 -16.00 -17.90
C PRO A 5 -9.17 -15.04 -17.04
N THR A 6 -7.87 -15.00 -17.28
CA THR A 6 -6.93 -14.11 -16.62
C THR A 6 -6.98 -12.75 -17.31
N ILE A 7 -7.46 -11.73 -16.60
CA ILE A 7 -7.64 -10.38 -17.13
C ILE A 7 -6.59 -9.46 -16.51
N THR A 8 -5.82 -8.77 -17.35
CA THR A 8 -4.81 -7.78 -16.93
C THR A 8 -5.17 -6.35 -17.34
N ASP A 9 -6.27 -6.18 -18.09
CA ASP A 9 -6.65 -4.90 -18.68
C ASP A 9 -7.98 -4.40 -18.12
N PHE A 10 -7.98 -3.18 -17.60
CA PHE A 10 -9.18 -2.50 -17.09
C PHE A 10 -10.23 -2.26 -18.19
N LEU A 11 -9.83 -2.11 -19.44
CA LEU A 11 -10.76 -1.85 -20.55
C LEU A 11 -11.73 -3.00 -20.78
N SER A 12 -11.36 -4.22 -20.40
CA SER A 12 -12.25 -5.39 -20.48
C SER A 12 -13.46 -5.32 -19.54
N PHE A 13 -13.46 -4.39 -18.58
CA PHE A 13 -14.56 -4.14 -17.64
C PHE A 13 -15.34 -2.85 -17.97
N VAL A 14 -15.02 -2.17 -19.08
CA VAL A 14 -15.77 -0.99 -19.55
C VAL A 14 -16.96 -1.48 -20.38
N GLU A 15 -18.17 -1.05 -19.99
CA GLU A 15 -19.44 -1.42 -20.65
C GLU A 15 -19.88 -0.37 -21.67
N SER A 16 -19.51 0.90 -21.49
CA SER A 16 -19.80 1.97 -22.44
C SER A 16 -18.57 2.86 -22.61
N GLY A 17 -18.00 2.84 -23.80
CA GLY A 17 -16.78 3.57 -24.16
C GLY A 17 -17.04 4.91 -24.81
N GLU A 18 -15.98 5.57 -25.28
CA GLU A 18 -16.11 6.80 -26.08
C GLU A 18 -16.77 6.52 -27.44
N GLU A 19 -16.63 5.32 -27.98
CA GLU A 19 -17.28 4.92 -29.25
C GLU A 19 -18.82 4.89 -29.19
N ASP A 20 -19.39 4.75 -28.01
CA ASP A 20 -20.84 4.65 -27.82
C ASP A 20 -21.53 6.02 -27.75
N VAL A 21 -20.75 7.11 -27.74
CA VAL A 21 -21.25 8.48 -27.65
C VAL A 21 -21.92 8.88 -28.96
N LEU A 22 -23.23 9.16 -28.87
CA LEU A 22 -24.02 9.57 -30.03
C LEU A 22 -23.71 11.03 -30.44
N PRO A 23 -23.59 11.33 -31.74
CA PRO A 23 -23.28 12.67 -32.23
C PRO A 23 -24.24 13.77 -31.71
N GLU A 24 -25.51 13.46 -31.55
CA GLU A 24 -26.55 14.40 -31.12
C GLU A 24 -26.56 14.69 -29.60
N THR A 25 -25.71 14.00 -28.83
CA THR A 25 -25.62 14.12 -27.36
C THR A 25 -24.38 14.89 -26.91
N PRO A 26 -24.39 15.49 -25.70
CA PRO A 26 -23.19 16.05 -25.09
C PRO A 26 -22.08 15.01 -24.98
N HIS A 27 -20.86 15.38 -25.37
CA HIS A 27 -19.67 14.55 -25.14
C HIS A 27 -19.18 14.79 -23.70
N LEU A 28 -19.23 13.75 -22.88
CA LEU A 28 -18.82 13.81 -21.47
C LEU A 28 -17.56 12.98 -21.24
N SER A 29 -16.78 13.38 -20.24
CA SER A 29 -15.68 12.59 -19.67
C SER A 29 -15.84 12.51 -18.16
N THR A 30 -15.37 11.42 -17.56
CA THR A 30 -15.43 11.20 -16.12
C THR A 30 -14.05 11.02 -15.52
N SER A 31 -13.89 11.48 -14.28
CA SER A 31 -12.74 11.16 -13.46
C SER A 31 -13.19 10.85 -12.03
N LEU A 32 -12.43 9.97 -11.37
CA LEU A 32 -12.61 9.62 -9.98
C LEU A 32 -11.40 10.09 -9.19
N HIS A 33 -11.64 10.65 -8.03
CA HIS A 33 -10.60 10.97 -7.07
C HIS A 33 -11.04 10.52 -5.68
N ALA A 34 -10.20 9.74 -5.02
CA ALA A 34 -10.41 9.29 -3.65
C ALA A 34 -9.05 9.10 -2.97
N PRO A 35 -8.99 9.08 -1.64
CA PRO A 35 -7.74 8.85 -0.91
C PRO A 35 -7.07 7.53 -1.33
N ILE A 36 -5.75 7.53 -1.50
CA ILE A 36 -5.01 6.32 -1.93
C ILE A 36 -4.95 5.23 -0.85
N SER A 37 -5.47 5.51 0.35
CA SER A 37 -5.58 4.57 1.46
C SER A 37 -7.00 4.58 2.04
N LEU A 38 -7.50 3.37 2.33
CA LEU A 38 -8.80 3.11 2.93
C LEU A 38 -8.59 2.24 4.17
N SER A 39 -9.04 2.72 5.33
CA SER A 39 -9.15 1.88 6.52
C SER A 39 -10.55 1.27 6.57
N LEU A 40 -10.63 -0.06 6.70
CA LEU A 40 -11.86 -0.85 6.64
C LEU A 40 -12.76 -0.64 7.87
N THR A 41 -12.25 0.02 8.89
CA THR A 41 -12.93 0.27 10.17
C THR A 41 -13.23 1.76 10.40
N THR A 42 -12.64 2.66 9.60
CA THR A 42 -12.91 4.10 9.67
C THR A 42 -13.75 4.52 8.47
N LEU A 43 -15.04 4.69 8.72
CA LEU A 43 -15.93 5.40 7.80
C LEU A 43 -15.90 6.91 8.11
N PRO A 44 -16.05 7.79 7.12
CA PRO A 44 -16.34 7.54 5.70
C PRO A 44 -15.09 7.53 4.79
N TYR A 45 -15.12 6.78 3.68
CA TYR A 45 -14.18 6.94 2.56
C TYR A 45 -14.84 7.76 1.43
N PRO A 46 -14.47 9.04 1.26
CA PRO A 46 -15.09 9.91 0.26
C PRO A 46 -14.50 9.64 -1.13
N ILE A 47 -15.39 9.58 -2.13
CA ILE A 47 -15.06 9.47 -3.54
C ILE A 47 -15.66 10.67 -4.25
N ARG A 48 -14.80 11.48 -4.87
CA ARG A 48 -15.19 12.58 -5.74
C ARG A 48 -15.34 12.07 -7.17
N PHE A 49 -16.53 12.28 -7.71
CA PHE A 49 -16.88 12.03 -9.10
C PHE A 49 -16.89 13.38 -9.81
N THR A 50 -16.09 13.51 -10.87
CA THR A 50 -16.06 14.71 -11.70
C THR A 50 -16.53 14.35 -13.10
N VAL A 51 -17.49 15.11 -13.61
CA VAL A 51 -18.01 14.98 -14.98
C VAL A 51 -17.69 16.27 -15.71
N ARG A 52 -17.02 16.16 -16.85
CA ARG A 52 -16.60 17.29 -17.67
C ARG A 52 -17.15 17.18 -19.07
N ARG A 53 -17.68 18.29 -19.59
CA ARG A 53 -18.12 18.38 -20.99
C ARG A 53 -16.93 18.62 -21.89
N LEU A 54 -16.77 17.80 -22.92
CA LEU A 54 -15.71 17.94 -23.91
C LEU A 54 -16.19 18.76 -25.12
N ALA A 55 -15.23 19.41 -25.78
CA ALA A 55 -15.46 20.01 -27.09
C ALA A 55 -15.56 18.91 -28.15
N LYS A 56 -16.58 18.98 -29.00
CA LYS A 56 -16.79 17.99 -30.05
C LYS A 56 -16.20 18.52 -31.38
N GLY A 57 -14.96 18.17 -31.68
CA GLY A 57 -14.28 18.62 -32.91
C GLY A 57 -14.37 20.14 -33.12
N ASP A 58 -14.68 20.59 -34.35
CA ASP A 58 -14.91 22.01 -34.68
C ASP A 58 -16.35 22.50 -34.36
N THR A 59 -17.15 21.72 -33.63
CA THR A 59 -18.54 22.11 -33.36
C THR A 59 -18.61 23.20 -32.28
N THR A 60 -19.36 24.25 -32.58
CA THR A 60 -19.60 25.41 -31.71
C THR A 60 -20.89 25.26 -30.89
N ASP A 61 -21.35 24.04 -30.59
CA ASP A 61 -22.60 23.84 -29.85
C ASP A 61 -22.41 24.25 -28.39
N SER A 62 -22.74 25.51 -28.12
CA SER A 62 -22.64 26.17 -26.83
C SER A 62 -23.92 26.07 -26.00
N ARG A 63 -24.89 25.24 -26.42
CA ARG A 63 -26.11 25.06 -25.64
C ARG A 63 -25.75 24.39 -24.31
N PRO A 64 -26.17 24.92 -23.15
CA PRO A 64 -26.03 24.24 -21.87
C PRO A 64 -26.70 22.87 -21.89
N CYS A 65 -26.19 21.91 -21.13
CA CYS A 65 -26.89 20.66 -20.90
C CYS A 65 -27.06 20.40 -19.41
N VAL A 66 -28.17 19.76 -19.06
CA VAL A 66 -28.46 19.29 -17.71
C VAL A 66 -28.52 17.78 -17.71
N PHE A 67 -27.94 17.13 -16.71
CA PHE A 67 -28.01 15.68 -16.55
C PHE A 67 -28.14 15.28 -15.09
N ARG A 68 -28.74 14.10 -14.84
CA ARG A 68 -28.88 13.53 -13.50
C ARG A 68 -27.68 12.66 -13.16
N PHE A 69 -27.03 12.93 -12.04
CA PHE A 69 -26.04 12.01 -11.48
C PHE A 69 -26.07 12.02 -9.95
N ASN A 70 -26.50 10.90 -9.38
CA ASN A 70 -26.59 10.65 -7.97
C ASN A 70 -25.67 9.46 -7.62
N PRO A 71 -24.55 9.66 -6.91
CA PRO A 71 -23.63 8.57 -6.56
C PRO A 71 -24.31 7.34 -5.93
N SER A 72 -25.32 7.54 -5.08
CA SER A 72 -26.04 6.45 -4.41
C SER A 72 -26.83 5.57 -5.38
N LEU A 73 -27.42 6.14 -6.43
CA LEU A 73 -28.23 5.42 -7.42
C LEU A 73 -27.42 5.01 -8.66
N ASP A 74 -26.41 5.79 -9.02
CA ASP A 74 -25.69 5.66 -10.28
C ASP A 74 -24.31 5.01 -10.11
N ALA A 75 -23.59 5.31 -9.03
CA ALA A 75 -22.25 4.78 -8.81
C ALA A 75 -22.21 3.60 -7.84
N PHE A 76 -23.15 3.50 -6.89
CA PHE A 76 -23.16 2.44 -5.88
C PHE A 76 -24.29 1.40 -6.08
N SER A 77 -24.94 1.40 -7.23
CA SER A 77 -25.91 0.39 -7.65
C SER A 77 -25.21 -0.86 -8.21
N PRO A 78 -25.94 -1.98 -8.45
CA PRO A 78 -25.35 -3.20 -9.01
C PRO A 78 -24.63 -2.99 -10.35
N ASP A 79 -25.11 -2.04 -11.17
CA ASP A 79 -24.53 -1.68 -12.46
C ASP A 79 -23.55 -0.49 -12.36
N GLY A 80 -23.14 -0.14 -11.14
CA GLY A 80 -22.28 1.00 -10.83
C GLY A 80 -20.79 0.64 -10.79
N LEU A 81 -20.07 1.17 -9.81
CA LEU A 81 -18.65 0.92 -9.61
C LEU A 81 -18.35 -0.56 -9.43
N ILE A 82 -17.43 -1.06 -10.23
CA ILE A 82 -16.83 -2.39 -10.12
C ILE A 82 -15.67 -2.32 -9.14
N LEU A 83 -15.66 -3.22 -8.15
CA LEU A 83 -14.53 -3.43 -7.26
C LEU A 83 -13.60 -4.50 -7.85
N LEU A 84 -12.35 -4.13 -8.11
CA LEU A 84 -11.31 -5.02 -8.62
C LEU A 84 -10.24 -5.21 -7.55
N ARG A 85 -9.79 -6.45 -7.33
CA ARG A 85 -8.62 -6.75 -6.50
C ARG A 85 -7.40 -7.02 -7.36
N HIS A 86 -6.24 -6.56 -6.92
CA HIS A 86 -4.96 -6.84 -7.58
C HIS A 86 -4.37 -8.14 -7.05
N VAL A 87 -4.01 -9.06 -7.95
CA VAL A 87 -3.40 -10.34 -7.63
C VAL A 87 -2.02 -10.40 -8.28
N TRP A 88 -0.97 -10.54 -7.46
CA TRP A 88 0.40 -10.64 -7.96
C TRP A 88 0.87 -12.10 -8.01
N ALA A 89 1.23 -12.57 -9.19
CA ALA A 89 1.99 -13.81 -9.37
C ALA A 89 3.48 -13.48 -9.56
N ARG A 90 4.35 -14.41 -9.17
CA ARG A 90 5.80 -14.21 -9.20
C ARG A 90 6.27 -13.99 -10.64
N GLY A 91 6.75 -12.77 -10.95
CA GLY A 91 7.33 -12.42 -12.26
C GLY A 91 6.33 -12.04 -13.34
N SER A 92 5.08 -11.69 -12.99
CA SER A 92 4.08 -11.16 -13.94
C SER A 92 3.56 -9.78 -13.51
N ASP A 93 2.90 -9.08 -14.43
CA ASP A 93 2.08 -7.90 -14.12
C ASP A 93 0.93 -8.28 -13.15
N SER A 94 0.36 -7.27 -12.47
CA SER A 94 -0.78 -7.50 -11.58
C SER A 94 -2.00 -7.98 -12.38
N LEU A 95 -2.59 -9.07 -11.92
CA LEU A 95 -3.84 -9.59 -12.45
C LEU A 95 -5.00 -8.86 -11.76
N LEU A 96 -6.06 -8.57 -12.52
CA LEU A 96 -7.25 -7.91 -12.01
C LEU A 96 -8.37 -8.93 -11.88
N GLU A 97 -8.88 -9.10 -10.66
CA GLU A 97 -10.01 -9.96 -10.41
C GLU A 97 -11.20 -9.15 -9.87
N PRO A 98 -12.41 -9.28 -10.46
CA PRO A 98 -13.59 -8.63 -9.93
C PRO A 98 -14.01 -9.26 -8.60
N VAL A 99 -14.36 -8.41 -7.65
CA VAL A 99 -14.85 -8.78 -6.33
C VAL A 99 -16.36 -8.62 -6.34
N LEU A 100 -17.07 -9.67 -5.93
CA LEU A 100 -18.53 -9.63 -5.83
C LEU A 100 -18.94 -8.76 -4.65
N VAL A 101 -19.61 -7.65 -4.93
CA VAL A 101 -20.25 -6.80 -3.91
C VAL A 101 -21.69 -7.25 -3.76
N ASP A 102 -22.12 -7.56 -2.53
CA ASP A 102 -23.52 -7.89 -2.27
C ASP A 102 -24.36 -6.61 -2.14
N HIS A 103 -25.21 -6.35 -3.13
CA HIS A 103 -26.13 -5.21 -3.11
C HIS A 103 -27.45 -5.51 -2.38
N GLY A 104 -27.65 -6.76 -1.92
CA GLY A 104 -28.85 -7.23 -1.21
C GLY A 104 -30.09 -7.34 -2.09
N HIS A 105 -31.15 -7.98 -1.57
CA HIS A 105 -32.45 -8.12 -2.23
C HIS A 105 -33.31 -6.84 -2.25
N ASN A 106 -32.84 -5.74 -1.65
CA ASN A 106 -33.46 -4.41 -1.79
C ASN A 106 -32.99 -3.68 -3.07
N ALA A 107 -32.49 -4.43 -4.06
CA ALA A 107 -32.21 -3.94 -5.41
C ALA A 107 -33.49 -3.57 -6.18
N ASP A 108 -34.67 -3.95 -5.67
CA ASP A 108 -35.93 -3.35 -6.10
C ASP A 108 -36.08 -2.02 -5.35
N GLY A 109 -35.85 -0.92 -6.08
CA GLY A 109 -35.90 0.44 -5.57
C GLY A 109 -37.10 0.66 -4.64
N ASN A 110 -36.82 0.88 -3.36
CA ASN A 110 -37.84 1.35 -2.45
C ASN A 110 -38.22 2.78 -2.90
N PRO A 111 -39.45 3.06 -3.35
CA PRO A 111 -39.85 4.36 -3.90
C PRO A 111 -39.85 5.49 -2.86
N ALA A 112 -39.57 5.18 -1.60
CA ALA A 112 -39.76 6.07 -0.45
C ALA A 112 -38.67 7.15 -0.27
N SER A 113 -37.72 7.28 -1.19
CA SER A 113 -36.76 8.41 -1.21
C SER A 113 -36.69 9.11 -2.58
N GLN A 114 -37.82 9.18 -3.30
CA GLN A 114 -37.99 10.05 -4.48
C GLN A 114 -38.11 11.55 -4.12
N ASP A 115 -38.09 11.91 -2.83
CA ASP A 115 -38.50 13.24 -2.37
C ASP A 115 -37.43 14.34 -2.49
N ASN A 116 -36.29 14.09 -3.15
CA ASN A 116 -35.30 15.15 -3.38
C ASN A 116 -34.37 14.92 -4.59
N ASP A 117 -34.87 14.32 -5.68
CA ASP A 117 -34.06 14.04 -6.89
C ASP A 117 -33.62 15.32 -7.63
N SER A 118 -34.22 16.48 -7.29
CA SER A 118 -33.85 17.79 -7.85
C SER A 118 -32.43 18.25 -7.49
N GLN A 119 -31.84 17.73 -6.41
CA GLN A 119 -30.49 18.09 -5.96
C GLN A 119 -29.35 17.40 -6.72
N PHE A 120 -29.69 16.43 -7.60
CA PHE A 120 -28.71 15.66 -8.35
C PHE A 120 -28.73 15.96 -9.85
N PHE A 121 -29.36 17.07 -10.23
CA PHE A 121 -29.24 17.64 -11.58
C PHE A 121 -28.07 18.61 -11.65
N TRP A 122 -27.23 18.40 -12.64
CA TRP A 122 -26.02 19.16 -12.85
C TRP A 122 -26.07 19.83 -14.21
N GLU A 123 -25.72 21.11 -14.25
CA GLU A 123 -25.65 21.90 -15.48
C GLU A 123 -24.20 22.04 -15.95
N LEU A 124 -23.96 21.85 -17.23
CA LEU A 124 -22.69 22.12 -17.92
C LEU A 124 -22.96 23.13 -19.04
N ALA A 125 -22.62 24.40 -18.79
CA ALA A 125 -23.01 25.51 -19.65
C ALA A 125 -22.25 25.50 -20.99
N ALA A 126 -20.96 25.20 -20.97
CA ALA A 126 -20.10 25.19 -22.15
C ALA A 126 -19.17 23.97 -22.20
N PRO A 127 -18.64 23.62 -23.38
CA PRO A 127 -17.50 22.71 -23.47
C PRO A 127 -16.32 23.21 -22.63
N GLY A 128 -15.74 22.31 -21.84
CA GLY A 128 -14.69 22.61 -20.88
C GLY A 128 -15.18 22.68 -19.44
N ASP A 129 -16.46 22.97 -19.21
CA ASP A 129 -17.07 23.03 -17.88
C ASP A 129 -17.06 21.65 -17.21
N GLU A 130 -17.00 21.67 -15.89
CA GLU A 130 -17.02 20.47 -15.05
C GLU A 130 -17.91 20.66 -13.83
N VAL A 131 -18.48 19.55 -13.37
CA VAL A 131 -19.22 19.46 -12.12
C VAL A 131 -18.62 18.32 -11.30
N SER A 132 -18.62 18.47 -9.99
CA SER A 132 -18.10 17.45 -9.08
C SER A 132 -19.08 17.18 -7.95
N VAL A 133 -19.29 15.90 -7.65
CA VAL A 133 -20.09 15.44 -6.51
C VAL A 133 -19.28 14.43 -5.70
N THR A 134 -19.41 14.49 -4.38
CA THR A 134 -18.74 13.52 -3.49
C THR A 134 -19.76 12.52 -2.98
N GLY A 135 -19.46 11.23 -3.14
CA GLY A 135 -20.20 10.13 -2.53
C GLY A 135 -19.33 9.42 -1.50
N THR A 136 -19.91 8.96 -0.40
CA THR A 136 -19.21 8.10 0.56
C THR A 136 -19.34 6.66 0.11
N LEU A 137 -18.22 5.93 0.04
CA LEU A 137 -18.23 4.51 -0.27
C LEU A 137 -19.13 3.77 0.73
N PRO A 138 -20.13 2.98 0.28
CA PRO A 138 -21.03 2.29 1.20
C PRO A 138 -20.38 1.07 1.85
N GLU A 139 -20.82 0.73 3.07
CA GLU A 139 -20.32 -0.39 3.88
C GLU A 139 -20.25 -1.74 3.13
N LYS A 140 -21.17 -2.00 2.20
CA LYS A 140 -21.16 -3.23 1.39
C LYS A 140 -19.86 -3.43 0.58
N TYR A 141 -19.20 -2.35 0.15
CA TYR A 141 -17.90 -2.45 -0.52
C TYR A 141 -16.81 -2.83 0.49
N TYR A 142 -16.86 -2.31 1.71
CA TYR A 142 -15.94 -2.68 2.79
C TYR A 142 -16.07 -4.16 3.15
N ARG A 143 -17.30 -4.67 3.22
CA ARG A 143 -17.56 -6.10 3.48
C ARG A 143 -17.08 -7.01 2.35
N ALA A 144 -17.10 -6.51 1.12
CA ALA A 144 -16.64 -7.26 -0.05
C ALA A 144 -15.11 -7.31 -0.17
N MET A 145 -14.41 -6.30 0.35
CA MET A 145 -12.94 -6.30 0.43
C MET A 145 -12.49 -7.39 1.40
N GLY A 146 -11.86 -8.43 0.84
CA GLY A 146 -11.31 -9.54 1.60
C GLY A 146 -9.99 -9.19 2.29
N CYS A 147 -9.62 -9.98 3.29
CA CYS A 147 -8.35 -9.82 4.01
C CYS A 147 -7.13 -10.27 3.19
N ASP A 148 -7.33 -10.88 2.01
CA ASP A 148 -6.30 -11.51 1.17
C ASP A 148 -5.62 -10.58 0.16
N CYS A 149 -6.14 -9.37 -0.02
CA CYS A 149 -5.60 -8.38 -0.94
C CYS A 149 -5.47 -7.02 -0.25
N TYR A 150 -4.36 -6.33 -0.53
CA TYR A 150 -4.08 -5.02 0.03
C TYR A 150 -4.39 -3.87 -0.92
N VAL A 151 -4.57 -4.13 -2.23
CA VAL A 151 -4.79 -3.07 -3.23
C VAL A 151 -6.01 -3.38 -4.07
N TYR A 152 -6.93 -2.41 -4.07
CA TYR A 152 -8.17 -2.48 -4.82
C TYR A 152 -8.26 -1.32 -5.79
N THR A 153 -9.01 -1.54 -6.87
CA THR A 153 -9.42 -0.47 -7.79
C THR A 153 -10.93 -0.42 -7.84
N LEU A 154 -11.48 0.77 -7.63
CA LEU A 154 -12.85 1.08 -8.01
C LEU A 154 -12.84 1.61 -9.44
N LEU A 155 -13.54 0.92 -10.33
CA LEU A 155 -13.66 1.26 -11.74
C LEU A 155 -15.11 1.64 -12.05
N LEU A 156 -15.31 2.77 -12.71
CA LEU A 156 -16.60 3.12 -13.30
C LEU A 156 -16.70 2.45 -14.68
N PRO A 157 -17.62 1.49 -14.89
CA PRO A 157 -17.75 0.78 -16.17
C PRO A 157 -18.32 1.65 -17.29
N GLY A 158 -18.87 2.81 -16.95
CA GLY A 158 -19.62 3.65 -17.88
C GLY A 158 -21.11 3.35 -17.79
N LYS A 159 -21.94 4.29 -18.23
CA LYS A 159 -23.40 4.16 -18.17
C LYS A 159 -24.05 4.75 -19.39
N GLY A 160 -24.82 3.93 -20.10
CA GLY A 160 -25.77 4.37 -21.11
C GLY A 160 -27.11 4.82 -20.51
N ASN A 161 -27.81 5.70 -21.21
CA ASN A 161 -29.17 6.17 -20.84
C ASN A 161 -29.22 7.04 -19.58
N VAL A 162 -28.22 7.89 -19.36
CA VAL A 162 -28.29 8.89 -18.28
C VAL A 162 -29.42 9.87 -18.61
N LEU A 163 -30.25 10.24 -17.62
CA LEU A 163 -31.32 11.21 -17.80
C LEU A 163 -30.72 12.60 -18.05
N TRP A 164 -31.07 13.22 -19.17
CA TRP A 164 -30.48 14.47 -19.61
C TRP A 164 -31.40 15.25 -20.55
N ASP A 165 -31.14 16.55 -20.69
CA ASP A 165 -31.69 17.39 -21.75
C ASP A 165 -30.76 18.59 -22.05
N TRP A 166 -30.98 19.23 -23.18
CA TRP A 166 -30.41 20.54 -23.47
C TRP A 166 -31.15 21.63 -22.68
N GLY A 167 -30.46 22.72 -22.39
CA GLY A 167 -30.98 23.84 -21.62
C GLY A 167 -30.29 24.01 -20.28
N THR A 168 -30.73 25.02 -19.53
CA THR A 168 -30.22 25.38 -18.21
C THR A 168 -31.03 24.70 -17.11
N ALA A 169 -30.46 24.56 -15.91
CA ALA A 169 -31.16 24.04 -14.75
C ALA A 169 -32.44 24.84 -14.48
N GLN A 170 -32.41 26.17 -14.67
CA GLN A 170 -33.56 27.06 -14.47
C GLN A 170 -34.73 26.75 -15.40
N GLU A 171 -34.46 26.38 -16.66
CA GLU A 171 -35.49 25.99 -17.65
C GLU A 171 -36.19 24.67 -17.27
N HIS A 172 -35.54 23.85 -16.45
CA HIS A 172 -36.00 22.54 -15.99
C HIS A 172 -36.50 22.53 -14.53
N VAL A 173 -36.53 23.68 -13.83
CA VAL A 173 -37.07 23.76 -12.46
C VAL A 173 -38.59 23.58 -12.45
N GLY A 174 -39.08 22.53 -11.78
CA GLY A 174 -40.51 22.27 -11.59
C GLY A 174 -41.19 21.56 -12.76
N GLY A 175 -40.44 21.22 -13.81
CA GLY A 175 -40.85 20.28 -14.84
C GLY A 175 -40.13 18.94 -14.64
N ASP A 176 -40.80 17.83 -14.91
CA ASP A 176 -40.09 16.57 -15.09
C ASP A 176 -39.11 16.76 -16.26
N LEU A 177 -37.83 16.42 -16.08
CA LEU A 177 -36.96 16.09 -17.20
C LEU A 177 -37.61 14.90 -17.90
N LYS A 178 -38.53 15.19 -18.81
CA LYS A 178 -39.06 14.21 -19.75
C LYS A 178 -37.83 13.65 -20.44
N ALA A 179 -37.77 12.34 -20.66
CA ALA A 179 -36.74 11.69 -21.47
C ALA A 179 -36.79 12.24 -22.92
N GLY A 180 -36.32 13.49 -23.08
CA GLY A 180 -36.63 14.40 -24.17
C GLY A 180 -35.38 14.86 -24.92
N GLY A 181 -34.18 14.54 -24.39
CA GLY A 181 -32.97 14.53 -25.19
C GLY A 181 -33.13 13.58 -26.38
N VAL A 182 -32.85 14.07 -27.59
CA VAL A 182 -32.75 13.21 -28.78
C VAL A 182 -31.49 12.37 -28.59
N GLY A 183 -31.66 11.10 -28.22
CA GLY A 183 -30.56 10.16 -28.05
C GLY A 183 -30.24 9.84 -26.58
N LYS A 184 -29.61 8.69 -26.39
CA LYS A 184 -29.23 8.15 -25.08
C LYS A 184 -27.87 8.75 -24.72
N LEU A 185 -27.82 9.64 -23.72
CA LEU A 185 -26.54 10.16 -23.22
C LEU A 185 -25.73 9.01 -22.62
N VAL A 186 -24.48 8.92 -23.07
CA VAL A 186 -23.48 7.99 -22.55
C VAL A 186 -22.52 8.77 -21.66
N VAL A 187 -22.29 8.23 -20.47
CA VAL A 187 -21.19 8.63 -19.60
C VAL A 187 -20.09 7.57 -19.79
N PRO A 188 -18.98 7.89 -20.48
CA PRO A 188 -17.94 6.91 -20.75
C PRO A 188 -17.35 6.33 -19.47
N GLY A 189 -17.10 5.02 -19.50
CA GLY A 189 -16.40 4.30 -18.45
C GLY A 189 -14.88 4.44 -18.54
N GLY A 190 -14.20 3.79 -17.60
CA GLY A 190 -12.74 3.77 -17.53
C GLY A 190 -12.16 4.63 -16.40
N ALA A 191 -12.92 5.59 -15.88
CA ALA A 191 -12.53 6.35 -14.72
C ALA A 191 -12.34 5.43 -13.50
N ARG A 192 -11.20 5.54 -12.84
CA ARG A 192 -10.81 4.61 -11.77
C ARG A 192 -10.00 5.27 -10.68
N VAL A 193 -10.08 4.71 -9.48
CA VAL A 193 -9.17 5.02 -8.38
C VAL A 193 -8.63 3.71 -7.81
N THR A 194 -7.32 3.67 -7.59
CA THR A 194 -6.63 2.55 -6.96
C THR A 194 -6.19 2.97 -5.57
N PHE A 195 -6.47 2.15 -4.57
CA PHE A 195 -6.17 2.45 -3.18
C PHE A 195 -5.78 1.19 -2.41
N ALA A 196 -5.05 1.38 -1.32
CA ALA A 196 -4.72 0.32 -0.38
C ALA A 196 -5.81 0.17 0.70
N ALA A 197 -6.26 -1.05 0.99
CA ALA A 197 -7.27 -1.31 2.03
C ALA A 197 -6.65 -2.06 3.24
N SER A 198 -6.90 -1.59 4.46
CA SER A 198 -6.39 -2.20 5.70
C SER A 198 -7.40 -2.14 6.86
N TYR A 199 -7.46 -3.14 7.74
CA TYR A 199 -8.24 -3.04 9.00
C TYR A 199 -7.43 -2.26 10.05
N PHE A 200 -8.00 -1.28 10.75
CA PHE A 200 -7.41 -0.91 12.05
C PHE A 200 -7.61 -2.09 13.00
N GLY A 201 -6.53 -2.56 13.62
CA GLY A 201 -6.60 -3.32 14.87
C GLY A 201 -6.99 -4.80 14.81
N GLU A 202 -7.23 -5.39 13.63
CA GLU A 202 -7.29 -6.85 13.48
C GLU A 202 -6.22 -7.36 12.52
N TYR A 203 -5.08 -7.60 13.16
CA TYR A 203 -4.06 -8.61 12.89
C TYR A 203 -4.52 -9.79 12.01
N ARG A 204 -3.85 -9.99 10.87
CA ARG A 204 -3.86 -11.30 10.22
C ARG A 204 -3.02 -12.26 11.05
N THR A 205 -3.68 -13.28 11.59
CA THR A 205 -3.11 -14.45 12.29
C THR A 205 -2.52 -15.48 11.34
N GLU A 206 -2.14 -15.10 10.11
CA GLU A 206 -1.54 -16.05 9.17
C GLU A 206 -0.35 -15.41 8.48
N ILE A 207 0.84 -15.88 8.87
CA ILE A 207 2.10 -15.56 8.22
C ILE A 207 1.93 -15.79 6.70
N PRO A 208 2.17 -14.78 5.84
CA PRO A 208 2.08 -14.94 4.40
C PRO A 208 2.90 -16.16 3.93
N PRO A 209 2.38 -17.01 3.02
CA PRO A 209 3.06 -18.24 2.61
C PRO A 209 4.49 -18.06 2.05
N TRP A 210 4.85 -16.84 1.64
CA TRP A 210 6.21 -16.49 1.21
C TRP A 210 7.16 -16.21 2.38
N LEU A 211 6.68 -15.69 3.51
CA LEU A 211 7.46 -15.45 4.73
C LEU A 211 7.78 -16.77 5.44
N LYS A 212 6.84 -17.74 5.45
CA LYS A 212 7.09 -19.14 5.88
C LYS A 212 8.15 -19.86 5.03
N LYS A 213 8.49 -19.34 3.85
CA LYS A 213 9.45 -19.92 2.90
C LYS A 213 10.82 -19.22 2.90
N LEU A 214 11.02 -18.17 3.68
CA LEU A 214 12.34 -17.52 3.76
C LEU A 214 13.27 -18.39 4.60
N SER A 215 14.23 -19.02 3.94
CA SER A 215 15.37 -19.62 4.64
C SER A 215 16.22 -18.50 5.25
N PRO A 216 16.87 -18.72 6.40
CA PRO A 216 17.90 -17.82 6.91
C PRO A 216 18.89 -17.47 5.78
N VAL A 217 19.30 -16.22 5.69
CA VAL A 217 20.43 -15.89 4.83
C VAL A 217 21.66 -16.51 5.46
N GLU A 218 22.27 -17.44 4.74
CA GLU A 218 23.46 -18.15 5.18
C GLU A 218 24.71 -17.34 4.83
N PRO A 219 25.85 -17.58 5.50
CA PRO A 219 27.13 -16.99 5.13
C PRO A 219 27.55 -17.23 3.66
N THR A 220 26.97 -18.23 2.99
CA THR A 220 27.20 -18.51 1.57
C THR A 220 26.44 -17.57 0.62
N ASP A 221 25.41 -16.86 1.11
CA ASP A 221 24.62 -15.90 0.32
C ASP A 221 25.29 -14.52 0.21
N ARG A 222 26.53 -14.39 0.71
CA ARG A 222 27.32 -13.16 0.63
C ARG A 222 27.59 -12.80 -0.82
N VAL A 223 27.58 -11.50 -1.08
CA VAL A 223 27.86 -10.95 -2.40
C VAL A 223 29.32 -10.46 -2.43
N PRO A 224 30.18 -11.03 -3.29
CA PRO A 224 31.55 -10.55 -3.44
C PRO A 224 31.61 -9.04 -3.71
N GLY A 225 32.54 -8.35 -3.06
CA GLY A 225 32.70 -6.90 -3.16
C GLY A 225 31.70 -6.08 -2.33
N ALA A 226 30.75 -6.71 -1.62
CA ALA A 226 29.89 -6.03 -0.66
C ALA A 226 30.53 -6.00 0.75
N PRO A 227 30.20 -4.98 1.57
CA PRO A 227 30.51 -4.96 2.99
C PRO A 227 29.90 -6.17 3.70
N TYR A 228 30.68 -6.80 4.58
CA TYR A 228 30.25 -7.91 5.40
C TYR A 228 29.88 -7.45 6.81
N PHE A 229 28.64 -7.77 7.19
CA PHE A 229 28.06 -7.44 8.47
C PHE A 229 27.60 -8.70 9.18
N THR A 230 27.59 -8.67 10.51
CA THR A 230 26.85 -9.62 11.35
C THR A 230 25.89 -8.87 12.25
N VAL A 231 24.78 -9.50 12.62
CA VAL A 231 23.85 -8.98 13.62
C VAL A 231 23.88 -9.83 14.89
N ALA A 232 23.96 -9.17 16.03
CA ALA A 232 23.80 -9.77 17.35
C ALA A 232 22.55 -9.20 18.03
N VAL A 233 21.74 -10.06 18.61
CA VAL A 233 20.56 -9.66 19.40
C VAL A 233 20.90 -9.78 20.88
N LYS A 234 20.62 -8.73 21.64
CA LYS A 234 20.78 -8.70 23.10
C LYS A 234 19.51 -8.17 23.75
N GLY A 235 19.21 -8.64 24.94
CA GLY A 235 18.06 -8.17 25.70
C GLY A 235 17.96 -8.88 27.05
N SER A 236 16.91 -8.57 27.78
CA SER A 236 16.60 -9.27 29.04
C SER A 236 16.17 -10.70 28.76
N THR A 237 16.83 -11.68 29.39
CA THR A 237 16.50 -13.11 29.26
C THR A 237 15.29 -13.52 30.10
N ILE A 238 14.83 -12.63 30.99
CA ILE A 238 13.61 -12.77 31.79
C ILE A 238 12.83 -11.48 31.65
N VAL A 239 11.58 -11.58 31.20
CA VAL A 239 10.74 -10.41 30.89
C VAL A 239 9.37 -10.58 31.53
N LYS A 240 8.84 -9.54 32.19
CA LYS A 240 7.51 -9.62 32.79
C LYS A 240 6.43 -9.58 31.71
N SER A 241 5.36 -10.35 31.89
CA SER A 241 4.30 -10.52 30.89
C SER A 241 3.56 -9.24 30.48
N TYR A 242 3.78 -8.11 31.18
CA TYR A 242 3.14 -6.82 30.92
C TYR A 242 4.14 -5.69 30.61
N ASP A 243 5.43 -5.97 30.55
CA ASP A 243 6.45 -4.96 30.23
C ASP A 243 6.68 -4.84 28.71
N HIS A 244 7.12 -3.66 28.26
CA HIS A 244 7.61 -3.46 26.90
C HIS A 244 8.87 -4.33 26.68
N ILE A 245 8.71 -5.41 25.94
CA ILE A 245 9.83 -6.32 25.63
C ILE A 245 10.71 -5.61 24.62
N THR A 246 11.96 -5.37 24.98
CA THR A 246 12.89 -4.60 24.15
C THR A 246 14.15 -5.40 23.91
N VAL A 247 14.59 -5.47 22.66
CA VAL A 247 15.87 -6.06 22.25
C VAL A 247 16.73 -5.02 21.55
N THR A 248 18.03 -5.09 21.78
CA THR A 248 19.04 -4.29 21.09
C THR A 248 19.65 -5.13 19.99
N LEU A 249 19.57 -4.64 18.76
CA LEU A 249 20.25 -5.20 17.60
C LEU A 249 21.59 -4.50 17.44
N GLY A 250 22.68 -5.26 17.34
CA GLY A 250 24.02 -4.75 17.07
C GLY A 250 24.56 -5.28 15.76
N PHE A 251 24.77 -4.38 14.81
CA PHE A 251 25.31 -4.67 13.48
C PHE A 251 26.79 -4.34 13.44
N THR A 252 27.64 -5.37 13.32
CA THR A 252 29.11 -5.24 13.31
C THR A 252 29.64 -5.39 11.90
N TYR A 253 30.47 -4.44 11.47
CA TYR A 253 31.16 -4.48 10.18
C TYR A 253 32.50 -5.22 10.29
N HIS A 254 32.75 -6.19 9.41
CA HIS A 254 33.98 -7.01 9.46
C HIS A 254 34.84 -6.93 8.18
N GLY A 255 34.53 -6.03 7.24
CA GLY A 255 35.33 -5.83 6.04
C GLY A 255 34.62 -6.22 4.75
N VAL A 256 35.37 -6.55 3.71
CA VAL A 256 34.85 -6.89 2.37
C VAL A 256 34.78 -8.39 2.18
N THR A 257 33.71 -8.85 1.53
CA THR A 257 33.61 -10.24 1.07
C THR A 257 34.45 -10.43 -0.19
N GLY A 258 35.44 -11.32 -0.15
CA GLY A 258 36.22 -11.74 -1.30
C GLY A 258 35.45 -12.65 -2.26
N VAL A 259 36.08 -12.94 -3.41
CA VAL A 259 35.46 -13.72 -4.51
C VAL A 259 35.10 -15.15 -4.10
N ASP A 260 35.80 -15.70 -3.12
CA ASP A 260 35.58 -17.03 -2.54
C ASP A 260 34.69 -17.02 -1.28
N GLY A 261 34.11 -15.86 -0.93
CA GLY A 261 33.31 -15.68 0.28
C GLY A 261 34.12 -15.51 1.57
N SER A 262 35.46 -15.57 1.49
CA SER A 262 36.36 -15.26 2.60
C SER A 262 36.41 -13.75 2.85
N LEU A 263 36.85 -13.35 4.04
CA LEU A 263 37.10 -11.94 4.34
C LEU A 263 38.42 -11.54 3.69
N GLU A 264 38.40 -10.52 2.84
CA GLU A 264 39.65 -9.96 2.32
C GLU A 264 40.41 -9.30 3.47
N GLU A 265 41.60 -9.81 3.78
CA GLU A 265 42.51 -9.16 4.71
C GLU A 265 43.01 -7.85 4.09
N GLY A 266 42.55 -6.71 4.62
CA GLY A 266 43.30 -5.45 4.47
C GLY A 266 42.57 -4.20 4.00
N THR A 267 41.25 -4.19 3.81
CA THR A 267 40.56 -2.91 3.54
C THR A 267 39.99 -2.34 4.84
N ALA A 268 40.81 -1.55 5.56
CA ALA A 268 40.36 -0.73 6.70
C ALA A 268 39.41 0.42 6.30
N THR A 269 38.92 0.41 5.07
CA THR A 269 38.03 1.42 4.51
C THR A 269 36.72 1.42 5.31
N PRO A 270 36.34 2.57 5.89
CA PRO A 270 35.05 2.71 6.52
C PRO A 270 33.93 2.48 5.51
N VAL A 271 32.78 2.06 6.01
CA VAL A 271 31.55 1.92 5.23
C VAL A 271 30.52 2.88 5.79
N THR A 272 29.88 3.64 4.91
CA THR A 272 28.71 4.46 5.26
C THR A 272 27.47 3.86 4.61
N PHE A 273 26.40 3.72 5.37
CA PHE A 273 25.18 3.06 4.92
C PHE A 273 23.94 3.75 5.47
N HIS A 274 22.83 3.57 4.75
CA HIS A 274 21.52 4.03 5.20
C HIS A 274 21.01 3.12 6.31
N SER A 275 20.92 3.65 7.53
CA SER A 275 20.68 2.87 8.76
C SER A 275 19.21 2.46 8.90
N TRP A 276 18.29 3.19 8.28
CA TRP A 276 16.85 2.90 8.27
C TRP A 276 16.53 1.48 7.76
N ALA A 277 17.31 0.97 6.80
CA ALA A 277 17.17 -0.39 6.30
C ALA A 277 17.50 -1.48 7.34
N PHE A 278 17.97 -1.11 8.53
CA PHE A 278 18.24 -1.99 9.66
C PHE A 278 17.29 -1.76 10.84
N THR A 279 16.24 -0.94 10.66
CA THR A 279 15.27 -0.60 11.71
C THR A 279 13.85 -1.04 11.36
N GLY A 280 13.11 -1.48 12.38
CA GLY A 280 11.67 -1.78 12.30
C GLY A 280 11.30 -2.91 11.34
N SER A 281 9.99 -3.12 11.18
CA SER A 281 9.38 -4.16 10.36
C SER A 281 9.66 -4.05 8.85
N ASN A 282 10.17 -2.91 8.38
CA ASN A 282 10.50 -2.66 6.98
C ASN A 282 11.96 -2.99 6.62
N GLY A 283 12.88 -2.98 7.58
CA GLY A 283 14.32 -3.17 7.35
C GLY A 283 14.81 -4.62 7.45
N PHE A 284 14.17 -5.43 8.30
CA PHE A 284 14.52 -6.83 8.46
C PHE A 284 13.31 -7.70 8.78
N THR A 285 13.45 -8.99 8.49
CA THR A 285 12.42 -9.99 8.83
C THR A 285 12.72 -10.61 10.20
N PRO A 286 11.92 -10.36 11.25
CA PRO A 286 12.05 -11.08 12.52
C PRO A 286 11.53 -12.51 12.38
N GLN A 287 12.02 -13.41 13.23
CA GLN A 287 11.40 -14.70 13.50
C GLN A 287 11.31 -14.90 15.00
N VAL A 288 10.12 -15.26 15.48
CA VAL A 288 9.87 -15.58 16.88
C VAL A 288 9.33 -16.99 16.98
N GLN A 289 9.82 -17.75 17.93
CA GLN A 289 9.28 -19.06 18.27
C GLN A 289 9.02 -19.15 19.76
N ARG A 290 7.97 -19.89 20.13
CA ARG A 290 7.59 -20.15 21.52
C ARG A 290 7.82 -21.62 21.84
N ARG A 291 8.02 -21.88 23.13
CA ARG A 291 7.97 -23.20 23.73
C ARG A 291 7.23 -23.15 25.05
N ARG A 292 6.18 -23.96 25.15
CA ARG A 292 5.47 -24.30 26.38
C ARG A 292 6.06 -25.61 26.91
N GLY A 293 6.27 -25.74 28.22
CA GLY A 293 7.02 -26.84 28.85
C GLY A 293 6.94 -28.21 28.13
N GLY A 294 8.10 -28.82 27.88
CA GLY A 294 8.27 -30.00 26.99
C GLY A 294 9.74 -30.32 26.70
N SER A 295 10.01 -31.20 25.74
CA SER A 295 11.38 -31.56 25.31
C SER A 295 12.10 -30.37 24.66
N GLU A 296 13.44 -30.39 24.59
CA GLU A 296 14.21 -29.25 24.03
C GLU A 296 13.88 -28.94 22.55
N SER A 297 13.29 -29.89 21.81
CA SER A 297 13.05 -29.79 20.36
C SER A 297 11.69 -29.21 19.95
N ASP A 298 10.78 -28.95 20.89
CA ASP A 298 9.38 -28.61 20.56
C ASP A 298 9.15 -27.08 20.47
N TRP A 299 9.80 -26.43 19.50
CA TRP A 299 9.58 -25.00 19.22
C TRP A 299 8.45 -24.81 18.18
N GLU A 300 7.50 -23.94 18.50
CA GLU A 300 6.45 -23.52 17.57
C GLU A 300 6.72 -22.11 17.05
N ASP A 301 6.56 -21.88 15.74
CA ASP A 301 6.65 -20.53 15.17
C ASP A 301 5.51 -19.66 15.71
N CYS A 302 5.87 -18.49 16.25
CA CYS A 302 4.91 -17.48 16.62
C CYS A 302 4.50 -16.70 15.38
N GLU A 303 3.20 -16.41 15.27
CA GLU A 303 2.70 -15.45 14.32
C GLU A 303 3.23 -14.06 14.69
N ILE A 304 4.12 -13.54 13.85
CA ILE A 304 4.52 -12.14 13.93
C ILE A 304 3.37 -11.35 13.35
N LEU A 305 2.65 -10.69 14.25
CA LEU A 305 1.70 -9.69 13.90
C LEU A 305 2.48 -8.47 13.41
N GLU A 306 2.72 -8.41 12.09
CA GLU A 306 3.23 -7.21 11.44
C GLU A 306 2.15 -6.13 11.62
N ASN A 307 2.32 -5.35 12.67
CA ASN A 307 1.64 -4.09 12.77
C ASN A 307 2.35 -3.18 11.75
N TYR A 308 1.84 -3.15 10.53
CA TYR A 308 2.10 -2.02 9.66
C TYR A 308 1.44 -0.83 10.34
N GLY A 309 2.20 -0.17 11.22
CA GLY A 309 1.90 1.15 11.72
C GLY A 309 1.84 2.10 10.54
N CYS A 310 0.70 2.14 9.84
CA CYS A 310 0.33 3.23 8.98
C CYS A 310 0.04 4.43 9.89
N SER A 311 1.12 5.06 10.34
CA SER A 311 1.06 6.44 10.80
C SER A 311 0.48 7.28 9.68
N TRP A 312 -0.51 8.09 10.03
CA TRP A 312 -1.30 9.01 9.20
C TRP A 312 -0.46 10.05 8.44
N ASN A 313 0.34 9.62 7.48
CA ASN A 313 1.25 10.48 6.76
C ASN A 313 0.78 10.65 5.31
N ILE A 314 0.71 11.91 4.86
CA ILE A 314 0.47 12.28 3.47
C ILE A 314 1.83 12.20 2.75
N TYR A 315 1.92 11.38 1.70
CA TYR A 315 3.18 11.07 1.00
C TYR A 315 3.20 11.56 -0.46
N ASP A 316 2.47 12.64 -0.75
CA ASP A 316 2.29 13.17 -2.11
C ASP A 316 3.38 14.17 -2.54
N GLU A 317 4.33 14.46 -1.65
CA GLU A 317 5.44 15.36 -1.94
C GLU A 317 6.56 14.63 -2.69
N PRO A 318 7.31 15.34 -3.57
CA PRO A 318 8.43 14.73 -4.29
C PRO A 318 9.52 14.26 -3.34
N ASP A 319 10.33 13.31 -3.81
CA ASP A 319 11.54 12.90 -3.11
C ASP A 319 12.40 14.12 -2.75
N VAL A 320 13.00 14.08 -1.57
CA VAL A 320 13.86 15.13 -1.03
C VAL A 320 15.32 14.75 -1.18
N GLU A 321 16.12 15.72 -1.63
CA GLU A 321 17.59 15.58 -1.63
C GLU A 321 18.11 15.72 -0.20
N VAL A 322 18.92 14.76 0.23
CA VAL A 322 19.59 14.77 1.53
C VAL A 322 21.09 14.54 1.34
N TYR A 323 21.88 15.13 2.24
CA TYR A 323 23.32 14.97 2.27
C TYR A 323 23.69 13.94 3.34
N VAL A 324 24.33 12.85 2.92
CA VAL A 324 24.63 11.67 3.75
C VAL A 324 25.38 12.07 5.02
N GLY A 325 26.48 12.82 4.89
CA GLY A 325 27.29 13.22 6.04
C GLY A 325 26.68 14.27 6.97
N GLN A 326 25.45 14.71 6.72
CA GLN A 326 24.72 15.69 7.54
C GLN A 326 23.48 15.08 8.22
N ARG A 327 23.27 13.78 8.08
CA ARG A 327 22.09 13.03 8.56
C ARG A 327 22.53 11.80 9.35
N ASP A 328 23.13 12.02 10.52
CA ASP A 328 23.58 10.95 11.42
C ASP A 328 22.42 10.17 12.07
N ASP A 329 21.19 10.65 11.91
CA ASP A 329 19.94 10.01 12.27
C ASP A 329 19.44 8.99 11.23
N GLU A 330 19.84 9.12 9.96
CA GLU A 330 19.43 8.24 8.85
C GLU A 330 20.58 7.42 8.26
N PHE A 331 21.82 7.87 8.45
CA PHE A 331 23.01 7.21 7.94
C PHE A 331 23.96 6.90 9.09
N ALA A 332 24.62 5.75 9.00
CA ALA A 332 25.65 5.35 9.93
C ALA A 332 26.95 5.06 9.18
N SER A 333 28.07 5.31 9.86
CA SER A 333 29.40 5.04 9.33
C SER A 333 30.17 4.16 10.31
N LEU A 334 30.78 3.09 9.83
CA LEU A 334 31.51 2.13 10.65
C LEU A 334 32.90 1.89 10.10
N ARG A 335 33.89 1.89 10.99
CA ARG A 335 35.20 1.30 10.73
C ARG A 335 35.18 -0.20 10.98
N LEU A 336 36.20 -0.87 10.48
CA LEU A 336 36.39 -2.30 10.69
C LEU A 336 36.30 -2.67 12.18
N GLY A 337 35.38 -3.57 12.51
CA GLY A 337 35.11 -4.04 13.87
C GLY A 337 34.19 -3.14 14.71
N GLU A 338 33.86 -1.94 14.24
CA GLU A 338 32.86 -1.09 14.90
C GLU A 338 31.45 -1.67 14.70
N SER A 339 30.56 -1.32 15.63
CA SER A 339 29.16 -1.76 15.58
C SER A 339 28.22 -0.57 15.69
N TRP A 340 27.17 -0.59 14.88
CA TRP A 340 26.03 0.30 15.01
C TRP A 340 24.88 -0.46 15.69
N THR A 341 24.12 0.22 16.54
CA THR A 341 23.06 -0.42 17.33
C THR A 341 21.74 0.28 17.19
N THR A 342 20.66 -0.49 17.12
CA THR A 342 19.28 0.00 17.23
C THR A 342 18.51 -0.82 18.26
N THR A 343 17.35 -0.32 18.65
CA THR A 343 16.45 -0.94 19.61
C THR A 343 15.13 -1.29 18.95
N GLU A 344 14.63 -2.48 19.21
CA GLU A 344 13.36 -3.00 18.68
C GLU A 344 12.43 -3.39 19.82
N HIS A 345 11.15 -3.08 19.67
CA HIS A 345 10.12 -3.41 20.65
C HIS A 345 9.39 -4.69 20.19
N LEU A 346 9.57 -5.78 20.92
CA LEU A 346 8.93 -7.08 20.67
C LEU A 346 7.53 -7.21 21.31
N HIS A 347 7.12 -6.18 22.07
CA HIS A 347 5.76 -6.05 22.59
C HIS A 347 5.45 -4.57 22.80
N ASP A 348 4.86 -3.96 21.78
CA ASP A 348 4.20 -2.65 21.89
C ASP A 348 2.92 -2.67 21.04
N HIS A 349 1.98 -1.76 21.29
CA HIS A 349 0.71 -1.65 20.55
C HIS A 349 0.90 -1.33 19.05
N LEU A 350 2.14 -1.18 18.60
CA LEU A 350 2.57 -0.73 17.27
C LEU A 350 3.64 -1.61 16.60
N ASP A 351 4.13 -2.67 17.26
CA ASP A 351 5.21 -3.54 16.73
C ASP A 351 4.84 -5.03 16.85
N ILE A 352 5.83 -5.92 16.88
CA ILE A 352 5.65 -7.37 17.05
C ILE A 352 4.93 -7.61 18.38
N SER A 353 3.90 -8.46 18.41
CA SER A 353 3.25 -8.86 19.67
C SER A 353 3.43 -10.36 19.89
N LEU A 354 3.91 -10.73 21.08
CA LEU A 354 3.86 -12.13 21.52
C LEU A 354 2.42 -12.66 21.43
N PRO A 355 2.23 -13.97 21.22
CA PRO A 355 0.89 -14.55 21.16
C PRO A 355 0.05 -14.16 22.38
N ARG A 356 -1.22 -13.82 22.18
CA ARG A 356 -2.11 -13.32 23.26
C ARG A 356 -2.31 -14.31 24.41
N ASP A 357 -2.11 -15.59 24.15
CA ASP A 357 -2.23 -16.70 25.10
C ASP A 357 -0.88 -17.05 25.77
N SER A 358 0.09 -16.14 25.71
CA SER A 358 1.39 -16.32 26.39
C SER A 358 1.22 -16.24 27.92
N THR A 359 1.84 -17.18 28.63
CA THR A 359 1.77 -17.28 30.09
C THR A 359 3.15 -17.22 30.74
N PRO A 360 3.28 -16.76 32.00
CA PRO A 360 4.53 -16.88 32.75
C PRO A 360 5.07 -18.33 32.70
N GLY A 361 6.36 -18.48 32.43
CA GLY A 361 7.03 -19.76 32.19
C GLY A 361 7.21 -20.11 30.71
N ASP A 362 6.50 -19.45 29.78
CA ASP A 362 6.72 -19.63 28.35
C ASP A 362 8.13 -19.14 27.97
N ARG A 363 8.83 -19.96 27.18
CA ARG A 363 10.14 -19.61 26.62
C ARG A 363 9.97 -19.16 25.17
N PHE A 364 10.66 -18.10 24.82
CA PHE A 364 10.68 -17.54 23.48
C PHE A 364 12.10 -17.53 22.95
N ARG A 365 12.22 -17.64 21.64
CA ARG A 365 13.45 -17.32 20.92
C ARG A 365 13.15 -16.38 19.77
N TYR A 366 14.04 -15.41 19.58
CA TYR A 366 13.95 -14.37 18.57
C TYR A 366 15.23 -14.39 17.73
N ARG A 367 15.11 -14.22 16.42
CA ARG A 367 16.25 -13.94 15.54
C ARG A 367 15.87 -13.02 14.39
N VAL A 368 16.86 -12.33 13.85
CA VAL A 368 16.76 -11.60 12.59
C VAL A 368 17.07 -12.58 11.45
N MET A 369 16.18 -12.76 10.48
CA MET A 369 16.34 -13.75 9.39
C MET A 369 17.08 -13.19 8.18
N ARG A 370 16.72 -11.97 7.78
CA ARG A 370 17.25 -11.28 6.60
C ARG A 370 17.23 -9.80 6.86
N SER A 371 18.37 -9.15 6.64
CA SER A 371 18.47 -7.69 6.57
C SER A 371 19.45 -7.30 5.47
N GLY A 372 19.42 -6.05 5.05
CA GLY A 372 20.34 -5.53 4.05
C GLY A 372 20.09 -4.07 3.76
N ALA A 373 21.15 -3.33 3.46
CA ALA A 373 21.04 -1.92 3.14
C ALA A 373 20.49 -1.74 1.71
N ASP A 374 19.58 -0.78 1.57
CA ASP A 374 19.11 -0.23 0.31
C ASP A 374 20.17 0.68 -0.35
N TRP A 375 20.99 1.35 0.48
CA TRP A 375 22.11 2.17 0.04
C TRP A 375 23.33 2.04 0.96
N TRP A 376 24.52 1.99 0.36
CA TRP A 376 25.81 2.03 1.05
C TRP A 376 26.92 2.50 0.12
N ASP A 377 27.97 3.08 0.68
CA ASP A 377 29.19 3.44 -0.05
C ASP A 377 30.45 3.31 0.83
N TRP A 378 31.60 3.25 0.15
CA TRP A 378 32.91 3.24 0.80
C TRP A 378 33.32 4.66 1.20
N GLY A 379 33.69 4.81 2.46
CA GLY A 379 34.10 6.09 3.02
C GLY A 379 33.48 6.33 4.39
N SER A 380 34.09 7.24 5.12
CA SER A 380 33.60 7.77 6.38
C SER A 380 32.46 8.78 6.16
N MET A 381 31.75 9.09 7.24
CA MET A 381 30.71 10.11 7.21
C MET A 381 31.21 11.48 6.73
N GLU A 382 32.44 11.87 7.10
CA GLU A 382 33.04 13.15 6.65
C GLU A 382 33.36 13.14 5.15
N GLU A 383 33.83 12.01 4.61
CA GLU A 383 34.07 11.87 3.16
C GLU A 383 32.76 11.93 2.36
N HIS A 384 31.64 11.50 2.96
CA HIS A 384 30.31 11.59 2.39
C HIS A 384 29.52 12.85 2.76
N ARG A 385 30.19 13.88 3.30
CA ARG A 385 29.56 15.16 3.71
C ARG A 385 28.79 15.86 2.59
N GLU A 386 29.29 15.77 1.36
CA GLU A 386 28.69 16.36 0.16
C GLU A 386 28.00 15.31 -0.74
N THR A 387 27.95 14.05 -0.31
CA THR A 387 27.25 13.00 -1.06
C THR A 387 25.75 13.20 -0.93
N ALA A 388 25.09 13.51 -2.05
CA ALA A 388 23.64 13.69 -2.13
C ALA A 388 22.94 12.40 -2.56
N VAL A 389 21.85 12.07 -1.88
CA VAL A 389 20.92 11.00 -2.24
C VAL A 389 19.48 11.50 -2.15
N MET A 390 18.56 10.84 -2.85
CA MET A 390 17.14 11.14 -2.77
C MET A 390 16.44 10.13 -1.86
N LEU A 391 15.70 10.64 -0.88
CA LEU A 391 14.78 9.86 -0.06
C LEU A 391 13.35 10.30 -0.37
N PRO A 392 12.33 9.46 -0.14
CA PRO A 392 10.94 9.89 -0.21
C PRO A 392 10.69 11.10 0.71
N CYS A 393 9.65 11.88 0.45
CA CYS A 393 9.38 13.13 1.19
C CYS A 393 9.29 12.98 2.71
N PHE A 394 8.96 11.78 3.19
CA PHE A 394 8.88 11.42 4.60
C PHE A 394 10.18 10.87 5.19
N ILE A 395 11.25 10.79 4.39
CA ILE A 395 12.64 10.42 4.72
C ILE A 395 12.81 8.96 5.20
N LYS A 396 11.77 8.37 5.78
CA LYS A 396 11.73 7.07 6.44
C LYS A 396 11.38 5.92 5.48
N ALA A 397 12.14 5.81 4.39
CA ALA A 397 12.02 4.75 3.39
C ALA A 397 13.30 4.61 2.56
N ASN A 398 13.35 3.61 1.67
CA ASN A 398 14.54 3.34 0.86
C ASN A 398 14.95 4.55 -0.01
N VAL A 399 16.25 4.73 -0.19
CA VAL A 399 16.89 5.64 -1.14
C VAL A 399 16.38 5.36 -2.54
N THR A 400 15.80 6.38 -3.16
CA THR A 400 15.23 6.31 -4.52
C THR A 400 16.24 6.70 -5.59
N CYS A 401 17.24 7.52 -5.24
CA CYS A 401 18.33 7.91 -6.12
C CYS A 401 19.67 7.97 -5.35
N PRO A 402 20.74 7.31 -5.83
CA PRO A 402 20.82 6.59 -7.09
C PRO A 402 20.02 5.28 -7.07
N LYS A 403 19.29 5.00 -8.15
CA LYS A 403 18.54 3.74 -8.30
C LYS A 403 19.48 2.54 -8.22
N ASN A 404 19.01 1.44 -7.65
CA ASN A 404 19.78 0.19 -7.50
C ASN A 404 21.15 0.40 -6.83
N ASN A 405 21.21 1.26 -5.80
CA ASN A 405 22.44 1.62 -5.09
C ASN A 405 23.59 2.08 -6.01
N GLY A 406 23.28 2.72 -7.14
CA GLY A 406 24.27 3.11 -8.14
C GLY A 406 24.98 1.94 -8.82
N GLY A 407 24.37 0.75 -8.82
CA GLY A 407 24.95 -0.48 -9.38
C GLY A 407 25.90 -1.23 -8.42
N ARG A 408 26.07 -0.75 -7.18
CA ARG A 408 26.87 -1.44 -6.17
C ARG A 408 26.24 -2.79 -5.78
N PRO A 409 27.07 -3.77 -5.37
CA PRO A 409 26.59 -5.03 -4.82
C PRO A 409 25.58 -4.84 -3.69
N LYS A 410 24.58 -5.72 -3.63
CA LYS A 410 23.61 -5.70 -2.53
C LYS A 410 24.31 -6.10 -1.23
N LEU A 411 24.22 -5.26 -0.20
CA LEU A 411 24.65 -5.59 1.15
C LEU A 411 23.59 -6.51 1.77
N VAL A 412 24.01 -7.70 2.18
CA VAL A 412 23.14 -8.66 2.85
C VAL A 412 23.75 -9.01 4.19
N VAL A 413 22.92 -8.95 5.25
CA VAL A 413 23.29 -9.38 6.59
C VAL A 413 22.71 -10.78 6.81
N PRO A 414 23.56 -11.76 7.21
CA PRO A 414 23.11 -13.11 7.52
C PRO A 414 22.21 -13.12 8.75
N ALA A 415 21.51 -14.24 8.96
CA ALA A 415 20.65 -14.37 10.11
C ALA A 415 21.44 -14.27 11.44
N SER A 416 20.79 -13.70 12.45
CA SER A 416 21.37 -13.69 13.80
C SER A 416 21.29 -15.08 14.43
N GLU A 417 22.14 -15.30 15.43
CA GLU A 417 21.90 -16.36 16.42
C GLU A 417 20.55 -16.15 17.12
N TRP A 418 20.00 -17.25 17.65
CA TRP A 418 18.79 -17.19 18.46
C TRP A 418 19.07 -16.50 19.79
N PHE A 419 18.30 -15.46 20.08
CA PHE A 419 18.22 -14.86 21.40
C PHE A 419 17.02 -15.44 22.15
N GLU A 420 17.26 -16.03 23.32
CA GLU A 420 16.20 -16.65 24.12
C GLU A 420 15.82 -15.83 25.35
N PHE A 421 14.53 -15.79 25.65
CA PHE A 421 14.01 -15.18 26.88
C PHE A 421 12.81 -15.96 27.43
N THR A 422 12.49 -15.73 28.70
CA THR A 422 11.38 -16.39 29.42
C THR A 422 10.42 -15.34 29.96
N LEU A 423 9.11 -15.59 29.85
CA LEU A 423 8.11 -14.76 30.51
C LEU A 423 8.06 -15.05 32.01
N ALA A 424 8.09 -14.00 32.82
CA ALA A 424 7.90 -14.03 34.25
C ALA A 424 6.60 -13.32 34.65
N GLU A 425 6.17 -13.54 35.89
CA GLU A 425 5.03 -12.86 36.51
C GLU A 425 5.19 -11.33 36.59
#